data_AF-A0A543PC23-F1
#
_entry.id   AF-A0A543PC23-F1
#
_cell.length_a   1.000
_cell.length_b   1.000
_cell.length_c   1.000
_cell.angle_alpha   90.00
_cell.angle_beta   90.00
_cell.angle_gamma   90.00
#
_symmetry.space_group_name_H-M   'P 1'
#
loop_
_entity.id
_entity.type
_entity.pdbx_description
1 polymer ?
#
loop_
_entity_poly.entity_id
_entity_poly.type
_entity_poly.pdbx_seq_one_letter_code
_entity_poly.pdbx_strand_id
1 'polypeptide(L)'
;MVPTPSADTFAALARSSPWRWSTLRFTVSWAEDRWTTGAVRAWLRRPDLLRVEELDGALLQVVRDAPDGNRVVPVLRPDGLVASRPAPWASGTDAPMYQNYHWVAMLDPAELADGMDPDTDRTVPGADVESVAEVEHGGRPAWEAAVRPTAAYEPRCGCCSLLRCRAVDLVEYRDHPEHVLAAYPDAYRVRLDVGTGVCVLTEQIGGLTPGKGHDVRIEAVDEPMDDGLFSVPPRRPFRRRSGWSPFR
;
A
#
# COMPACT_ATOMS: atom_id res chain seq x y z
N MET A 1 -21.99 -5.50 11.45
CA MET A 1 -22.78 -4.90 10.34
C MET A 1 -21.81 -4.06 9.54
N VAL A 2 -21.77 -4.19 8.22
CA VAL A 2 -20.92 -3.32 7.37
C VAL A 2 -21.58 -1.94 7.36
N PRO A 3 -20.87 -0.84 7.69
CA PRO A 3 -21.47 0.49 7.70
C PRO A 3 -21.83 0.92 6.27
N THR A 4 -22.83 1.78 6.12
CA THR A 4 -23.20 2.31 4.80
C THR A 4 -22.03 3.10 4.20
N PRO A 5 -21.70 2.91 2.90
CA PRO A 5 -20.65 3.68 2.26
C PRO A 5 -20.99 5.17 2.17
N SER A 6 -20.03 5.99 2.57
CA SER A 6 -20.04 7.45 2.53
C SER A 6 -18.59 7.94 2.58
N ALA A 7 -18.34 9.23 2.34
CA ALA A 7 -16.99 9.78 2.46
C ALA A 7 -16.37 9.55 3.85
N ASP A 8 -17.16 9.73 4.92
CA ASP A 8 -16.71 9.53 6.30
C ASP A 8 -16.38 8.06 6.60
N THR A 9 -17.23 7.12 6.17
CA THR A 9 -16.95 5.69 6.39
C THR A 9 -15.81 5.19 5.51
N PHE A 10 -15.64 5.72 4.29
CA PHE A 10 -14.50 5.44 3.43
C PHE A 10 -13.18 5.88 4.07
N ALA A 11 -13.12 7.10 4.58
CA ALA A 11 -11.96 7.59 5.35
C ALA A 11 -11.72 6.72 6.59
N ALA A 12 -12.76 6.38 7.35
CA ALA A 12 -12.62 5.49 8.50
C ALA A 12 -12.12 4.08 8.13
N LEU A 13 -12.52 3.54 6.97
CA LEU A 13 -12.03 2.26 6.47
C LEU A 13 -10.55 2.33 6.07
N ALA A 14 -10.14 3.38 5.35
CA ALA A 14 -8.73 3.62 5.03
C ALA A 14 -7.87 3.72 6.30
N ARG A 15 -8.37 4.44 7.30
CA ARG A 15 -7.76 4.59 8.63
C ARG A 15 -7.70 3.29 9.43
N SER A 16 -8.48 2.27 9.05
CA SER A 16 -8.59 1.01 9.79
C SER A 16 -7.54 -0.03 9.41
N SER A 17 -6.94 0.09 8.23
CA SER A 17 -5.73 -0.69 7.96
C SER A 17 -4.57 -0.12 8.78
N PRO A 18 -3.67 -0.96 9.34
CA PRO A 18 -3.60 -2.41 9.17
C PRO A 18 -4.34 -3.22 10.25
N TRP A 19 -5.05 -2.61 11.20
CA TRP A 19 -5.62 -3.33 12.37
C TRP A 19 -6.69 -4.39 12.05
N ARG A 20 -7.16 -4.46 10.80
CA ARG A 20 -8.19 -5.43 10.37
C ARG A 20 -7.62 -6.77 9.89
N TRP A 21 -6.30 -6.93 9.86
CA TRP A 21 -5.65 -8.15 9.38
C TRP A 21 -4.26 -8.33 10.01
N SER A 22 -3.81 -9.58 10.09
CA SER A 22 -2.52 -10.01 10.62
C SER A 22 -1.66 -10.69 9.56
N THR A 23 -2.29 -11.38 8.60
CA THR A 23 -1.61 -11.91 7.41
C THR A 23 -2.36 -11.56 6.13
N LEU A 24 -1.61 -11.38 5.04
CA LEU A 24 -2.14 -11.20 3.70
C LEU A 24 -1.33 -12.00 2.70
N ARG A 25 -2.03 -12.71 1.81
CA ARG A 25 -1.47 -13.21 0.56
C ARG A 25 -2.19 -12.53 -0.59
N PHE A 26 -1.43 -11.93 -1.51
CA PHE A 26 -2.00 -11.11 -2.56
C PHE A 26 -1.08 -11.05 -3.78
N THR A 27 -1.66 -10.69 -4.92
CA THR A 27 -0.93 -10.33 -6.14
C THR A 27 -1.08 -8.84 -6.39
N VAL A 28 -0.01 -8.16 -6.81
CA VAL A 28 -0.03 -6.75 -7.23
C VAL A 28 0.43 -6.63 -8.65
N SER A 29 -0.26 -5.79 -9.42
CA SER A 29 0.15 -5.35 -10.75
C SER A 29 0.06 -3.84 -10.87
N TRP A 30 0.85 -3.26 -11.77
CA TRP A 30 0.87 -1.82 -12.02
C TRP A 30 0.40 -1.57 -13.43
N ALA A 31 -0.80 -1.01 -13.56
CA ALA A 31 -1.36 -0.67 -14.86
C ALA A 31 -0.54 0.46 -15.50
N GLU A 32 -0.17 0.27 -16.77
CA GLU A 32 0.52 1.27 -17.60
C GLU A 32 1.86 1.81 -17.03
N ASP A 33 2.51 1.07 -16.13
CA ASP A 33 3.87 1.42 -15.67
C ASP A 33 4.95 0.83 -16.59
N ARG A 34 5.60 1.70 -17.37
CA ARG A 34 6.69 1.31 -18.28
C ARG A 34 7.99 0.92 -17.58
N TRP A 35 8.12 1.19 -16.28
CA TRP A 35 9.32 0.93 -15.49
C TRP A 35 9.16 -0.26 -14.53
N THR A 36 7.92 -0.61 -14.17
CA THR A 36 7.59 -1.75 -13.30
C THR A 36 6.77 -2.77 -14.09
N THR A 37 7.42 -3.78 -14.67
CA THR A 37 6.82 -4.62 -15.73
C THR A 37 6.35 -6.01 -15.27
N GLY A 38 6.59 -6.40 -14.01
CA GLY A 38 6.20 -7.71 -13.49
C GLY A 38 5.19 -7.59 -12.37
N ALA A 39 4.01 -8.17 -12.54
CA ALA A 39 3.14 -8.44 -11.40
C ALA A 39 3.87 -9.36 -10.41
N VAL A 40 3.65 -9.15 -9.12
CA VAL A 40 4.30 -9.92 -8.06
C VAL A 40 3.27 -10.55 -7.14
N ARG A 41 3.58 -11.71 -6.58
CA ARG A 41 2.83 -12.31 -5.48
C ARG A 41 3.58 -12.09 -4.19
N ALA A 42 2.87 -11.71 -3.13
CA ALA A 42 3.44 -11.50 -1.83
C ALA A 42 2.67 -12.22 -0.72
N TRP A 43 3.44 -12.57 0.31
CA TRP A 43 2.96 -13.08 1.59
C TRP A 43 3.49 -12.14 2.65
N LEU A 44 2.59 -11.63 3.47
CA LEU A 44 2.91 -10.70 4.53
C LEU A 44 2.32 -11.23 5.83
N ARG A 45 3.16 -11.31 6.87
CA ARG A 45 2.73 -11.60 8.24
C ARG A 45 3.27 -10.49 9.13
N ARG A 46 2.34 -9.75 9.73
CA ARG A 46 2.70 -8.61 10.57
C ARG A 46 3.34 -9.04 11.90
N PRO A 47 4.20 -8.19 12.48
CA PRO A 47 4.60 -6.88 11.97
C PRO A 47 5.75 -6.91 10.94
N ASP A 48 6.45 -8.02 10.79
CA ASP A 48 7.88 -8.01 10.46
C ASP A 48 8.29 -8.95 9.32
N LEU A 49 7.34 -9.65 8.68
CA LEU A 49 7.65 -10.70 7.72
C LEU A 49 7.01 -10.46 6.36
N LEU A 50 7.86 -10.49 5.33
CA LEU A 50 7.46 -10.34 3.94
C LEU A 50 8.20 -11.35 3.08
N ARG A 51 7.49 -11.95 2.13
CA ARG A 51 8.05 -12.67 0.99
C ARG A 51 7.43 -12.11 -0.28
N VAL A 52 8.23 -11.87 -1.30
CA VAL A 52 7.77 -11.44 -2.63
C VAL A 52 8.38 -12.34 -3.69
N GLU A 53 7.54 -12.81 -4.61
CA GLU A 53 7.89 -13.62 -5.76
C GLU A 53 7.34 -13.01 -7.04
N GLU A 54 7.98 -13.31 -8.18
CA GLU A 54 7.35 -13.23 -9.48
C GLU A 54 6.20 -14.24 -9.58
N LEU A 55 5.27 -14.03 -10.53
CA LEU A 55 4.12 -14.95 -10.69
C LEU A 55 4.51 -16.38 -11.12
N ASP A 56 5.71 -16.57 -11.67
CA ASP A 56 6.25 -17.89 -12.02
C ASP A 56 6.93 -18.61 -10.83
N GLY A 57 6.97 -17.96 -9.66
CA GLY A 57 7.56 -18.48 -8.42
C GLY A 57 9.02 -18.11 -8.20
N ALA A 58 9.63 -17.26 -9.06
CA ALA A 58 10.97 -16.76 -8.82
C ALA A 58 11.00 -15.84 -7.57
N LEU A 59 11.85 -16.17 -6.59
CA LEU A 59 11.98 -15.38 -5.37
C LEU A 59 12.67 -14.04 -5.63
N LEU A 60 12.00 -12.93 -5.28
CA LEU A 60 12.51 -11.57 -5.39
C LEU A 60 13.05 -11.02 -4.08
N GLN A 61 12.28 -11.16 -2.99
CA GLN A 61 12.64 -10.59 -1.69
C GLN A 61 12.08 -11.42 -0.53
N VAL A 62 12.86 -11.48 0.55
CA VAL A 62 12.40 -11.93 1.87
C VAL A 62 12.85 -10.89 2.88
N VAL A 63 11.93 -10.43 3.73
CA VAL A 63 12.23 -9.56 4.87
C VAL A 63 11.86 -10.28 6.15
N ARG A 64 12.74 -10.14 7.14
CA ARG A 64 12.54 -10.55 8.53
C ARG A 64 13.11 -9.47 9.43
N ASP A 65 12.27 -8.56 9.86
CA ASP A 65 12.67 -7.52 10.79
C ASP A 65 12.53 -8.02 12.24
N ALA A 66 13.13 -7.31 13.19
CA ALA A 66 12.83 -7.57 14.58
C ALA A 66 11.44 -7.00 14.87
N PRO A 67 10.53 -7.74 15.53
CA PRO A 67 9.22 -7.22 15.85
C PRO A 67 9.39 -6.00 16.75
N ASP A 68 8.85 -4.87 16.34
CA ASP A 68 8.66 -3.75 17.23
C ASP A 68 7.58 -4.14 18.23
N GLY A 69 7.97 -4.44 19.46
CA GLY A 69 7.06 -4.96 20.49
C GLY A 69 5.90 -4.02 20.88
N ASN A 70 5.73 -2.89 20.20
CA ASN A 70 4.72 -1.90 20.48
C ASN A 70 3.44 -2.17 19.70
N ARG A 71 2.52 -2.94 20.29
CA ARG A 71 1.16 -3.09 19.75
C ARG A 71 0.37 -1.81 19.99
N VAL A 72 0.34 -0.96 18.99
CA VAL A 72 -0.44 0.27 18.98
C VAL A 72 -1.93 -0.04 18.80
N VAL A 73 -2.77 0.52 19.65
CA VAL A 73 -4.23 0.32 19.65
C VAL A 73 -4.92 1.60 19.19
N PRO A 74 -5.76 1.56 18.15
CA PRO A 74 -6.49 2.73 17.66
C PRO A 74 -7.74 2.99 18.49
N VAL A 75 -8.29 4.21 18.38
CA VAL A 75 -9.62 4.50 18.92
C VAL A 75 -10.65 4.02 17.90
N LEU A 76 -11.64 3.23 18.34
CA LEU A 76 -12.68 2.68 17.47
C LEU A 76 -13.97 3.51 17.53
N ARG A 77 -14.66 3.57 16.40
CA ARG A 77 -16.03 4.07 16.24
C ARG A 77 -17.03 2.99 16.71
N PRO A 78 -18.30 3.36 16.97
CA PRO A 78 -19.36 2.39 17.27
C PRO A 78 -19.60 1.34 16.16
N ASP A 79 -19.29 1.68 14.91
CA ASP A 79 -19.38 0.78 13.75
C ASP A 79 -18.18 -0.18 13.61
N GLY A 80 -17.18 -0.07 14.49
CA GLY A 80 -15.97 -0.90 14.52
C GLY A 80 -14.85 -0.45 13.57
N LEU A 81 -15.02 0.64 12.82
CA LEU A 81 -13.94 1.28 12.07
C LEU A 81 -13.11 2.19 12.99
N VAL A 82 -11.90 2.54 12.57
CA VAL A 82 -11.01 3.41 13.34
C VAL A 82 -11.48 4.86 13.29
N ALA A 83 -11.66 5.47 14.46
CA ALA A 83 -11.96 6.89 14.65
C ALA A 83 -10.70 7.75 14.53
N SER A 84 -9.62 7.35 15.20
CA SER A 84 -8.33 8.02 15.14
C SER A 84 -7.18 7.05 15.40
N ARG A 85 -6.03 7.32 14.74
CA ARG A 85 -4.79 6.58 14.93
C ARG A 85 -3.96 7.24 16.03
N PRO A 86 -3.13 6.49 16.78
CA PRO A 86 -2.11 7.08 17.64
C PRO A 86 -1.10 7.87 16.81
N ALA A 87 -0.40 8.83 17.43
CA ALA A 87 0.45 9.78 16.73
C ALA A 87 1.43 9.11 15.74
N PRO A 88 1.71 9.73 14.57
CA PRO A 88 2.42 9.09 13.45
C PRO A 88 3.74 8.41 13.82
N TRP A 89 4.57 9.07 14.64
CA TRP A 89 5.87 8.58 15.11
C TRP A 89 5.79 7.46 16.16
N ALA A 90 4.60 7.20 16.71
CA ALA A 90 4.37 6.17 17.72
C ALA A 90 3.80 4.87 17.13
N SER A 91 3.37 4.87 15.86
CA SER A 91 2.43 3.87 15.35
C SER A 91 3.04 2.50 15.07
N GLY A 92 4.31 2.40 14.62
CA GLY A 92 4.96 1.11 14.33
C GLY A 92 4.13 0.21 13.40
N THR A 93 3.22 0.80 12.61
CA THR A 93 2.23 0.04 11.84
C THR A 93 2.72 -0.34 10.46
N ASP A 94 3.84 0.22 10.02
CA ASP A 94 4.34 0.04 8.67
C ASP A 94 4.68 -1.42 8.43
N ALA A 95 4.15 -1.94 7.32
CA ALA A 95 4.49 -3.28 6.87
C ALA A 95 5.91 -3.27 6.28
N PRO A 96 6.63 -4.41 6.28
CA PRO A 96 7.91 -4.50 5.60
C PRO A 96 7.75 -4.13 4.12
N MET A 97 8.71 -3.38 3.60
CA MET A 97 8.60 -2.70 2.31
C MET A 97 9.15 -3.53 1.15
N TYR A 98 8.43 -3.54 0.03
CA TYR A 98 8.95 -3.94 -1.28
C TYR A 98 9.11 -2.71 -2.17
N GLN A 99 10.33 -2.47 -2.66
CA GLN A 99 10.74 -1.37 -3.54
C GLN A 99 10.65 0.06 -2.97
N ASN A 100 9.47 0.54 -2.55
CA ASN A 100 9.28 1.94 -2.12
C ASN A 100 8.04 2.11 -1.22
N TYR A 101 7.80 3.32 -0.70
CA TYR A 101 6.69 3.58 0.24
C TYR A 101 5.30 3.53 -0.38
N HIS A 102 5.16 3.52 -1.72
CA HIS A 102 3.86 3.27 -2.34
C HIS A 102 3.32 1.89 -1.95
N TRP A 103 4.21 0.90 -1.81
CA TRP A 103 3.87 -0.43 -1.28
C TRP A 103 3.27 -0.36 0.14
N VAL A 104 3.87 0.46 1.00
CA VAL A 104 3.39 0.62 2.38
C VAL A 104 2.06 1.39 2.38
N ALA A 105 1.95 2.44 1.56
CA ALA A 105 0.75 3.25 1.45
C ALA A 105 -0.45 2.48 0.89
N MET A 106 -0.27 1.52 -0.02
CA MET A 106 -1.40 0.69 -0.47
C MET A 106 -1.89 -0.26 0.65
N LEU A 107 -0.98 -0.78 1.49
CA LEU A 107 -1.31 -1.71 2.58
C LEU A 107 -1.91 -1.00 3.78
N ASP A 108 -1.48 0.22 4.06
CA ASP A 108 -1.98 1.10 5.10
C ASP A 108 -2.29 2.46 4.45
N PRO A 109 -3.51 2.68 3.92
CA PRO A 109 -3.82 3.89 3.15
C PRO A 109 -4.32 5.04 4.02
N ALA A 110 -3.80 5.20 5.24
CA ALA A 110 -4.22 6.26 6.17
C ALA A 110 -4.15 7.69 5.58
N GLU A 111 -3.25 7.94 4.61
CA GLU A 111 -3.16 9.22 3.89
C GLU A 111 -4.40 9.56 3.04
N LEU A 112 -5.27 8.58 2.76
CA LEU A 112 -6.58 8.82 2.14
C LEU A 112 -7.62 9.36 3.13
N ALA A 113 -7.34 9.24 4.44
CA ALA A 113 -8.24 9.66 5.50
C ALA A 113 -7.75 10.95 6.16
N ASP A 114 -6.50 10.92 6.61
CA ASP A 114 -5.93 11.92 7.51
C ASP A 114 -4.79 12.64 6.79
N GLY A 115 -4.77 13.97 6.93
CA GLY A 115 -3.72 14.88 6.52
C GLY A 115 -3.42 15.88 7.62
N MET A 116 -2.53 16.83 7.37
CA MET A 116 -2.11 17.82 8.36
C MET A 116 -2.37 19.24 7.87
N ASP A 117 -3.13 19.99 8.66
CA ASP A 117 -3.32 21.41 8.43
C ASP A 117 -2.00 22.15 8.71
N PRO A 118 -1.42 22.84 7.71
CA PRO A 118 -0.08 23.41 7.81
C PRO A 118 0.01 24.61 8.77
N ASP A 119 -1.12 25.22 9.13
CA ASP A 119 -1.17 26.40 10.00
C ASP A 119 -1.42 26.03 11.47
N THR A 120 -2.08 24.89 11.72
CA THR A 120 -2.57 24.52 13.05
C THR A 120 -2.02 23.22 13.61
N ASP A 121 -1.26 22.44 12.81
CA ASP A 121 -0.81 21.09 13.13
C ASP A 121 -1.95 20.16 13.59
N ARG A 122 -3.16 20.40 13.08
CA ARG A 122 -4.34 19.59 13.36
C ARG A 122 -4.54 18.57 12.26
N THR A 123 -4.90 17.35 12.67
CA THR A 123 -5.38 16.34 11.74
C THR A 123 -6.69 16.80 11.11
N VAL A 124 -6.68 16.91 9.78
CA VAL A 124 -7.83 17.26 8.93
C VAL A 124 -7.92 16.23 7.79
N PRO A 125 -8.98 16.22 6.96
CA PRO A 125 -9.04 15.30 5.83
C PRO A 125 -7.88 15.48 4.84
N GLY A 126 -7.15 14.40 4.58
CA GLY A 126 -6.04 14.38 3.62
C GLY A 126 -6.52 14.31 2.16
N ALA A 127 -7.75 13.82 1.94
CA ALA A 127 -8.33 13.71 0.61
C ALA A 127 -9.83 14.04 0.63
N ASP A 128 -10.30 14.68 -0.46
CA ASP A 128 -11.70 14.81 -0.79
C ASP A 128 -12.18 13.51 -1.42
N VAL A 129 -13.24 12.93 -0.86
CA VAL A 129 -13.81 11.64 -1.29
C VAL A 129 -15.23 11.86 -1.79
N GLU A 130 -15.47 11.50 -3.04
CA GLU A 130 -16.75 11.66 -3.72
C GLU A 130 -17.28 10.32 -4.27
N SER A 131 -18.60 10.24 -4.42
CA SER A 131 -19.28 9.15 -5.14
C SER A 131 -18.92 7.74 -4.63
N VAL A 132 -18.94 7.54 -3.30
CA VAL A 132 -18.62 6.25 -2.70
C VAL A 132 -19.68 5.21 -3.07
N ALA A 133 -19.25 4.10 -3.68
CA ALA A 133 -20.12 3.02 -4.12
C ALA A 133 -19.59 1.66 -3.67
N GLU A 134 -20.51 0.73 -3.37
CA GLU A 134 -20.17 -0.68 -3.16
C GLU A 134 -19.86 -1.34 -4.51
N VAL A 135 -18.75 -2.06 -4.55
CA VAL A 135 -18.31 -2.81 -5.72
C VAL A 135 -17.74 -4.16 -5.29
N GLU A 136 -17.45 -5.02 -6.27
CA GLU A 136 -16.60 -6.19 -6.07
C GLU A 136 -15.23 -5.92 -6.69
N HIS A 137 -14.16 -6.32 -6.00
CA HIS A 137 -12.81 -6.31 -6.52
C HIS A 137 -12.12 -7.62 -6.15
N GLY A 138 -11.65 -8.36 -7.16
CA GLY A 138 -10.94 -9.62 -6.92
C GLY A 138 -11.79 -10.75 -6.31
N GLY A 139 -13.12 -10.71 -6.41
CA GLY A 139 -14.02 -11.65 -5.73
C GLY A 139 -14.34 -11.27 -4.28
N ARG A 140 -14.02 -10.05 -3.86
CA ARG A 140 -14.20 -9.55 -2.49
C ARG A 140 -14.98 -8.22 -2.50
N PRO A 141 -15.81 -7.95 -1.48
CA PRO A 141 -16.47 -6.65 -1.33
C PRO A 141 -15.45 -5.52 -1.17
N ALA A 142 -15.61 -4.47 -1.95
CA ALA A 142 -14.78 -3.27 -1.91
C ALA A 142 -15.65 -2.02 -2.00
N TRP A 143 -15.11 -0.88 -1.57
CA TRP A 143 -15.71 0.42 -1.81
C TRP A 143 -14.88 1.19 -2.81
N GLU A 144 -15.53 1.71 -3.85
CA GLU A 144 -14.92 2.57 -4.85
C GLU A 144 -15.30 4.03 -4.59
N ALA A 145 -14.36 4.95 -4.81
CA ALA A 145 -14.62 6.39 -4.77
C ALA A 145 -13.77 7.14 -5.80
N ALA A 146 -14.22 8.34 -6.17
CA ALA A 146 -13.37 9.34 -6.81
C ALA A 146 -12.69 10.17 -5.70
N VAL A 147 -11.36 10.20 -5.69
CA VAL A 147 -10.57 10.78 -4.61
C VAL A 147 -9.62 11.85 -5.14
N ARG A 148 -9.52 12.98 -4.45
CA ARG A 148 -8.60 14.07 -4.76
C ARG A 148 -7.79 14.46 -3.52
N PRO A 149 -6.46 14.56 -3.61
CA PRO A 149 -5.64 15.11 -2.52
C PRO A 149 -6.09 16.53 -2.15
N THR A 150 -6.28 16.80 -0.86
CA THR A 150 -6.49 18.18 -0.38
C THR A 150 -5.16 18.92 -0.28
N ALA A 151 -5.19 20.21 0.08
CA ALA A 151 -3.98 20.96 0.43
C ALA A 151 -3.27 20.42 1.69
N ALA A 152 -3.99 19.67 2.54
CA ALA A 152 -3.47 19.05 3.75
C ALA A 152 -2.97 17.61 3.52
N TYR A 153 -3.01 17.11 2.28
CA TYR A 153 -2.56 15.77 1.97
C TYR A 153 -1.09 15.58 2.36
N GLU A 154 -0.86 14.71 3.34
CA GLU A 154 0.45 14.37 3.86
C GLU A 154 0.73 12.88 3.58
N PRO A 155 1.30 12.55 2.40
CA PRO A 155 1.58 11.17 2.07
C PRO A 155 2.71 10.63 2.94
N ARG A 156 2.78 9.30 3.09
CA ARG A 156 3.89 8.63 3.78
C ARG A 156 5.25 9.01 3.20
N CYS A 157 5.30 9.25 1.90
CA CYS A 157 6.50 9.66 1.20
C CYS A 157 6.14 10.56 0.01
N GLY A 158 6.82 11.70 -0.13
CA GLY A 158 6.57 12.65 -1.20
C GLY A 158 6.83 12.07 -2.59
N CYS A 159 7.97 11.38 -2.78
CA CYS A 159 8.40 10.88 -4.09
C CYS A 159 7.64 9.65 -4.61
N CYS A 160 6.89 8.96 -3.74
CA CYS A 160 6.14 7.75 -4.09
C CYS A 160 4.79 7.67 -3.36
N SER A 161 4.11 8.82 -3.27
CA SER A 161 2.77 8.97 -2.72
C SER A 161 1.75 8.06 -3.41
N LEU A 162 0.69 7.68 -2.70
CA LEU A 162 -0.42 6.91 -3.29
C LEU A 162 -1.15 7.74 -4.34
N LEU A 163 -1.36 9.04 -4.06
CA LEU A 163 -2.02 10.01 -4.91
C LEU A 163 -1.07 11.18 -5.27
N ARG A 164 -0.23 10.97 -6.28
CA ARG A 164 0.75 11.98 -6.72
C ARG A 164 0.12 13.31 -7.14
N CYS A 165 0.31 14.37 -6.34
CA CYS A 165 -0.23 15.69 -6.65
C CYS A 165 0.86 16.78 -6.72
N ARG A 166 0.50 17.91 -7.33
CA ARG A 166 1.42 19.04 -7.50
C ARG A 166 1.94 19.61 -6.19
N ALA A 167 1.08 19.71 -5.18
CA ALA A 167 1.45 20.29 -3.89
C ALA A 167 2.59 19.50 -3.24
N VAL A 168 2.49 18.17 -3.23
CA VAL A 168 3.53 17.26 -2.73
C VAL A 168 4.80 17.35 -3.57
N ASP A 169 4.70 17.26 -4.90
CA ASP A 169 5.87 17.33 -5.79
C ASP A 169 6.65 18.64 -5.63
N LEU A 170 5.98 19.78 -5.42
CA LEU A 170 6.64 21.08 -5.21
C LEU A 170 7.44 21.14 -3.90
N VAL A 171 7.02 20.40 -2.88
CA VAL A 171 7.75 20.30 -1.61
C VAL A 171 8.90 19.31 -1.73
N GLU A 172 8.61 18.09 -2.20
CA GLU A 172 9.58 17.00 -2.35
C GLU A 172 10.72 17.37 -3.30
N TYR A 173 10.39 17.96 -4.44
CA TYR A 173 11.33 18.25 -5.51
C TYR A 173 11.69 19.72 -5.62
N ARG A 174 11.66 20.45 -4.50
CA ARG A 174 12.03 21.88 -4.43
C ARG A 174 13.37 22.17 -5.12
N ASP A 175 14.35 21.30 -4.90
CA ASP A 175 15.71 21.44 -5.42
C ASP A 175 15.93 20.67 -6.75
N HIS A 176 14.89 20.00 -7.25
CA HIS A 176 14.90 19.14 -8.44
C HIS A 176 13.67 19.38 -9.35
N PRO A 177 13.50 20.60 -9.91
CA PRO A 177 12.29 20.98 -10.64
C PRO A 177 12.01 20.10 -11.87
N GLU A 178 13.01 19.39 -12.40
CA GLU A 178 12.85 18.39 -13.46
C GLU A 178 11.94 17.21 -13.08
N HIS A 179 11.71 16.97 -11.79
CA HIS A 179 10.81 15.93 -11.30
C HIS A 179 9.36 16.39 -11.14
N VAL A 180 9.09 17.70 -11.19
CA VAL A 180 7.74 18.26 -11.13
C VAL A 180 7.03 18.04 -12.47
N LEU A 181 5.85 17.41 -12.45
CA LEU A 181 5.10 17.13 -13.66
C LEU A 181 4.47 18.37 -14.28
N ALA A 182 4.35 18.37 -15.61
CA ALA A 182 3.66 19.42 -16.36
C ALA A 182 2.13 19.40 -16.12
N ALA A 183 1.56 18.22 -15.88
CA ALA A 183 0.15 18.04 -15.51
C ALA A 183 0.01 16.85 -14.54
N TYR A 184 -1.02 16.91 -13.70
CA TYR A 184 -1.34 15.91 -12.68
C TYR A 184 -2.74 15.35 -12.94
N PRO A 185 -3.07 14.18 -12.39
CA PRO A 185 -4.44 13.65 -12.43
C PRO A 185 -5.45 14.63 -11.82
N ASP A 186 -6.62 14.72 -12.43
CA ASP A 186 -7.73 15.53 -11.92
C ASP A 186 -8.40 14.88 -10.70
N ALA A 187 -8.32 13.55 -10.64
CA ALA A 187 -8.77 12.70 -9.54
C ALA A 187 -8.15 11.30 -9.67
N TYR A 188 -8.46 10.45 -8.70
CA TYR A 188 -8.12 9.03 -8.71
C TYR A 188 -9.38 8.22 -8.48
N ARG A 189 -9.58 7.16 -9.25
CA ARG A 189 -10.46 6.07 -8.83
C ARG A 189 -9.70 5.26 -7.80
N VAL A 190 -10.26 5.11 -6.62
CA VAL A 190 -9.65 4.36 -5.52
C VAL A 190 -10.60 3.27 -5.06
N ARG A 191 -10.09 2.07 -4.79
CA ARG A 191 -10.85 1.00 -4.14
C ARG A 191 -10.22 0.57 -2.82
N LEU A 192 -11.04 0.41 -1.79
CA LEU A 192 -10.65 -0.19 -0.52
C LEU A 192 -11.34 -1.54 -0.32
N ASP A 193 -10.61 -2.59 0.03
CA ASP A 193 -11.22 -3.85 0.45
C ASP A 193 -11.95 -3.66 1.78
N VAL A 194 -13.24 -4.01 1.86
CA VAL A 194 -14.07 -3.80 3.06
C VAL A 194 -13.59 -4.65 4.24
N GLY A 195 -13.03 -5.83 3.95
CA GLY A 195 -12.51 -6.73 4.97
C GLY A 195 -11.27 -6.16 5.65
N THR A 196 -10.31 -5.65 4.88
CA THR A 196 -8.96 -5.33 5.36
C THR A 196 -8.68 -3.83 5.47
N GLY A 197 -9.38 -2.98 4.72
CA GLY A 197 -9.07 -1.56 4.55
C GLY A 197 -7.89 -1.28 3.62
N VAL A 198 -7.30 -2.31 2.99
CA VAL A 198 -6.20 -2.17 2.03
C VAL A 198 -6.70 -1.42 0.79
N CYS A 199 -5.89 -0.49 0.28
CA CYS A 199 -6.14 0.16 -1.00
C CYS A 199 -5.79 -0.81 -2.13
N VAL A 200 -6.82 -1.44 -2.69
CA VAL A 200 -6.67 -2.49 -3.70
C VAL A 200 -6.65 -1.97 -5.12
N LEU A 201 -7.04 -0.72 -5.34
CA LEU A 201 -6.94 -0.09 -6.66
C LEU A 201 -6.59 1.39 -6.50
N THR A 202 -5.66 1.87 -7.31
CA THR A 202 -5.62 3.26 -7.74
C THR A 202 -5.60 3.33 -9.25
N GLU A 203 -6.30 4.30 -9.82
CA GLU A 203 -6.28 4.58 -11.25
C GLU A 203 -6.39 6.09 -11.45
N GLN A 204 -5.43 6.68 -12.18
CA GLN A 204 -5.42 8.11 -12.49
C GLN A 204 -6.56 8.46 -13.44
N ILE A 205 -7.33 9.50 -13.09
CA ILE A 205 -8.35 10.10 -13.95
C ILE A 205 -7.79 11.43 -14.47
N GLY A 206 -7.64 11.55 -15.78
CA GLY A 206 -7.03 12.73 -16.40
C GLY A 206 -5.50 12.78 -16.22
N GLY A 207 -4.91 13.97 -16.39
CA GLY A 207 -3.46 14.17 -16.29
C GLY A 207 -2.64 13.56 -17.43
N LEU A 208 -1.37 13.26 -17.18
CA LEU A 208 -0.42 12.77 -18.19
C LEU A 208 -0.52 11.27 -18.47
N THR A 209 -0.99 10.49 -17.50
CA THR A 209 -1.06 9.02 -17.56
C THR A 209 -2.40 8.50 -17.04
N PRO A 210 -3.54 8.82 -17.70
CA PRO A 210 -4.84 8.27 -17.32
C PRO A 210 -4.80 6.73 -17.34
N GLY A 211 -5.42 6.07 -16.35
CA GLY A 211 -5.37 4.61 -16.24
C GLY A 211 -4.17 4.08 -15.43
N LYS A 212 -3.12 4.90 -15.22
CA LYS A 212 -1.96 4.50 -14.41
C LYS A 212 -2.34 4.31 -12.95
N GLY A 213 -1.79 3.27 -12.32
CA GLY A 213 -1.86 3.04 -10.87
C GLY A 213 -1.52 1.60 -10.52
N HIS A 214 -2.16 1.07 -9.49
CA HIS A 214 -1.96 -0.32 -9.05
C HIS A 214 -3.29 -1.07 -8.93
N ASP A 215 -3.23 -2.39 -9.06
CA ASP A 215 -4.33 -3.33 -8.81
C ASP A 215 -3.81 -4.47 -7.92
N VAL A 216 -4.42 -4.63 -6.75
CA VAL A 216 -4.10 -5.66 -5.75
C VAL A 216 -5.24 -6.66 -5.65
N ARG A 217 -4.98 -7.90 -6.05
CA ARG A 217 -5.87 -9.02 -5.80
C ARG A 217 -5.50 -9.70 -4.49
N ILE A 218 -6.31 -9.50 -3.44
CA ILE A 218 -6.19 -10.23 -2.17
C ILE A 218 -6.66 -11.67 -2.38
N GLU A 219 -5.77 -12.63 -2.15
CA GLU A 219 -6.02 -14.06 -2.33
C GLU A 219 -6.37 -14.76 -1.01
N ALA A 220 -5.83 -14.28 0.11
CA ALA A 220 -6.18 -14.73 1.45
C ALA A 220 -5.88 -13.66 2.51
N VAL A 221 -6.65 -13.71 3.60
CA VAL A 221 -6.54 -12.83 4.78
C VAL A 221 -6.52 -13.71 6.02
N ASP A 222 -5.62 -13.42 6.95
CA ASP A 222 -5.47 -14.15 8.21
C ASP A 222 -5.30 -15.67 8.04
N GLU A 223 -4.77 -16.10 6.88
CA GLU A 223 -4.35 -17.48 6.72
C GLU A 223 -3.11 -17.76 7.59
N PRO A 224 -3.03 -18.91 8.26
CA PRO A 224 -1.83 -19.31 8.96
C PRO A 224 -0.64 -19.38 7.99
N MET A 225 0.44 -18.67 8.32
CA MET A 225 1.69 -18.68 7.55
C MET A 225 2.81 -19.19 8.43
N ASP A 226 3.47 -20.28 8.03
CA ASP A 226 4.58 -20.88 8.77
C ASP A 226 5.88 -20.08 8.60
N ASP A 227 6.76 -20.11 9.60
CA ASP A 227 8.05 -19.42 9.56
C ASP A 227 8.91 -19.88 8.38
N GLY A 228 8.81 -21.13 7.95
CA GLY A 228 9.52 -21.68 6.80
C GLY A 228 9.25 -20.91 5.50
N LEU A 229 8.06 -20.31 5.34
CA LEU A 229 7.68 -19.52 4.17
C LEU A 229 8.59 -18.31 3.98
N PHE A 230 9.00 -17.69 5.08
CA PHE A 230 9.84 -16.48 5.09
C PHE A 230 11.33 -16.81 5.13
N SER A 231 11.74 -18.04 4.78
CA SER A 231 13.15 -18.41 4.72
C SER A 231 13.69 -18.24 3.31
N VAL A 232 14.90 -17.68 3.19
CA VAL A 232 15.64 -17.69 1.91
C VAL A 232 16.18 -19.11 1.70
N PRO A 233 15.84 -19.78 0.58
CA PRO A 233 16.43 -21.08 0.28
C PRO A 233 17.96 -20.97 0.23
N PRO A 234 18.72 -21.94 0.75
CA PRO A 234 20.16 -21.94 0.63
C PRO A 234 20.53 -21.84 -0.86
N ARG A 235 21.38 -20.86 -1.22
CA ARG A 235 21.91 -20.74 -2.57
C ARG A 235 22.54 -22.09 -2.93
N ARG A 236 22.03 -22.77 -3.96
CA ARG A 236 22.66 -23.99 -4.45
C ARG A 236 24.12 -23.65 -4.75
N PRO A 237 25.11 -24.34 -4.17
CA PRO A 237 26.49 -24.10 -4.53
C PRO A 237 26.59 -24.29 -6.04
N PHE A 238 27.21 -23.32 -6.72
CA PHE A 238 27.59 -23.48 -8.11
C PHE A 238 28.28 -24.84 -8.23
N ARG A 239 27.67 -25.79 -8.95
CA ARG A 239 28.40 -26.97 -9.38
C ARG A 239 29.49 -26.43 -10.28
N ARG A 240 30.70 -26.25 -9.73
CA ARG A 240 31.92 -26.21 -10.55
C ARG A 240 31.80 -27.45 -11.42
N ARG A 241 31.68 -27.25 -12.74
CA ARG A 241 31.93 -28.32 -13.70
C ARG A 241 33.36 -28.79 -13.42
N SER A 242 33.52 -29.82 -12.59
CA SER A 242 34.76 -30.58 -12.48
C SER A 242 34.88 -31.39 -13.76
N GLY A 243 35.22 -30.70 -14.84
CA GLY A 243 35.60 -31.25 -16.13
C GLY A 243 37.06 -30.93 -16.38
N TRP A 244 37.94 -31.41 -15.50
CA TRP A 244 39.35 -31.61 -15.81
C TRP A 244 39.61 -33.09 -15.62
N SER A 245 39.62 -33.83 -16.73
CA SER A 245 40.16 -35.19 -16.77
C SER A 245 41.65 -35.05 -17.07
N PRO A 246 42.55 -35.54 -16.21
CA PRO A 246 43.90 -35.88 -16.66
C PRO A 246 43.82 -37.21 -17.46
N PHE A 247 44.90 -37.56 -18.15
CA PHE A 247 45.10 -38.76 -19.00
C PHE A 247 44.59 -38.58 -20.45
N ARG A 248 45.39 -38.68 -21.53
CA ARG A 248 46.71 -39.29 -21.80
C ARG A 248 47.41 -38.52 -22.91
#